data_AF-A0A836MTD8-F1
#
_entry.id   AF-A0A836MTD8-F1
#
_cell.length_a   1.000
_cell.length_b   1.000
_cell.length_c   1.000
_cell.angle_alpha   90.00
_cell.angle_beta   90.00
_cell.angle_gamma   90.00
#
_symmetry.space_group_name_H-M   'P 1'
#
loop_
_entity.id
_entity.type
_entity.pdbx_description
1 polymer ?
#
loop_
_entity_poly.entity_id
_entity_poly.type
_entity_poly.pdbx_seq_one_letter_code
_entity_poly.pdbx_strand_id
1 'polypeptide(L)'
;MNAERILVDGKSFANILYEVKSKLNEADLNIFLNIRTDTYVLNVPNKLDETQKRIELYTIAGADGIFIPCLSHEADIKFLVDKFQLPINIMAMPDLTNFEKFKELGVKRISMGDCLFSNMSAILKHKLSKVMDN
;
A
#
# COMPACT_ATOMS: atom_id res chain seq x y z
N MET A 1 -19.17 -13.73 -4.78
CA MET A 1 -19.06 -13.04 -6.09
C MET A 1 -17.60 -12.69 -6.29
N ASN A 2 -16.84 -13.51 -7.04
CA ASN A 2 -15.47 -13.17 -7.42
C ASN A 2 -15.53 -12.31 -8.68
N ALA A 3 -15.76 -11.01 -8.50
CA ALA A 3 -15.42 -10.07 -9.56
C ALA A 3 -13.90 -10.12 -9.74
N GLU A 4 -13.45 -10.13 -11.00
CA GLU A 4 -12.03 -10.06 -11.33
C GLU A 4 -11.46 -8.75 -10.77
N ARG A 5 -10.38 -8.85 -9.97
CA ARG A 5 -9.75 -7.66 -9.40
C ARG A 5 -8.91 -6.99 -10.47
N ILE A 6 -9.35 -5.82 -10.93
CA ILE A 6 -8.65 -5.02 -11.94
C ILE A 6 -8.33 -3.63 -11.39
N LEU A 7 -7.27 -3.01 -11.90
CA LEU A 7 -7.04 -1.58 -11.66
C LEU A 7 -8.07 -0.78 -12.45
N VAL A 8 -8.77 0.11 -11.76
CA VAL A 8 -9.56 1.14 -12.42
C VAL A 8 -8.66 2.21 -13.04
N ASP A 9 -9.22 2.98 -13.96
CA ASP A 9 -8.55 4.13 -14.56
C ASP A 9 -8.05 5.11 -13.48
N GLY A 10 -6.78 5.48 -13.57
CA GLY A 10 -6.12 6.31 -12.56
C GLY A 10 -6.69 7.73 -12.49
N LYS A 11 -7.12 8.30 -13.62
CA LYS A 11 -7.70 9.66 -13.64
C LYS A 11 -9.08 9.68 -12.99
N SER A 12 -9.89 8.65 -13.27
CA SER A 12 -11.20 8.46 -12.67
C SER A 12 -11.10 8.37 -11.14
N PHE A 13 -10.12 7.61 -10.62
CA PHE A 13 -9.87 7.56 -9.18
C PHE A 13 -9.32 8.90 -8.63
N ALA A 14 -8.44 9.59 -9.35
CA ALA A 14 -7.93 10.90 -8.96
C ALA A 14 -9.04 11.95 -8.84
N ASN A 15 -10.05 11.91 -9.71
CA ASN A 15 -11.22 12.78 -9.61
C ASN A 15 -12.01 12.51 -8.33
N ILE A 16 -12.23 11.24 -7.97
CA ILE A 16 -12.90 10.89 -6.70
C ILE A 16 -12.10 11.43 -5.52
N LEU A 17 -10.77 11.26 -5.54
CA LEU A 17 -9.88 11.77 -4.51
C LEU A 17 -9.97 13.30 -4.38
N TYR A 18 -9.95 14.02 -5.50
CA TYR A 18 -10.10 15.47 -5.52
C TYR A 18 -11.42 15.92 -4.87
N GLU A 19 -12.53 15.30 -5.25
CA GLU A 19 -13.84 15.60 -4.65
C GLU A 19 -13.85 15.35 -3.14
N VAL A 20 -13.27 14.23 -2.69
CA VAL A 20 -13.13 13.94 -1.26
C VAL A 20 -12.30 15.01 -0.56
N LYS A 21 -11.13 15.38 -1.09
CA LYS A 21 -10.27 16.42 -0.50
C LYS A 21 -10.98 17.78 -0.47
N SER A 22 -11.71 18.14 -1.53
CA SER A 22 -12.51 19.38 -1.57
C SER A 22 -13.55 19.40 -0.46
N LYS A 23 -14.31 18.32 -0.28
CA LYS A 23 -15.32 18.24 0.79
C LYS A 23 -14.73 18.27 2.19
N LEU A 24 -13.56 17.68 2.39
CA LEU A 24 -12.84 17.78 3.67
C LEU A 24 -12.39 19.21 3.96
N ASN A 25 -11.87 19.91 2.94
CA ASN A 25 -11.46 21.31 3.08
C ASN A 25 -12.66 22.23 3.32
N GLU A 26 -13.79 22.04 2.61
CA GLU A 26 -15.04 22.78 2.82
C GLU A 26 -15.58 22.62 4.25
N ALA A 27 -15.38 21.43 4.85
CA ALA A 27 -15.78 21.11 6.21
C ALA A 27 -14.74 21.51 7.27
N ASP A 28 -13.61 22.10 6.89
CA ASP A 28 -12.46 22.42 7.76
C ASP A 28 -11.95 21.19 8.55
N LEU A 29 -11.98 20.01 7.92
CA LEU A 29 -11.56 18.75 8.51
C LEU A 29 -10.15 18.38 8.06
N ASN A 30 -9.21 18.44 9.00
CA ASN A 30 -7.83 18.01 8.77
C ASN A 30 -7.70 16.48 8.88
N ILE A 31 -7.97 15.77 7.78
CA ILE A 31 -7.83 14.31 7.67
C ILE A 31 -6.67 13.97 6.75
N PHE A 32 -5.81 13.05 7.21
CA PHE A 32 -4.69 12.53 6.42
C PHE A 32 -5.18 11.51 5.37
N LEU A 33 -5.06 11.85 4.09
CA LEU A 33 -5.42 10.98 2.97
C LEU A 33 -4.26 10.09 2.54
N ASN A 34 -4.25 8.86 3.05
CA ASN A 34 -3.29 7.83 2.67
C ASN A 34 -3.81 6.97 1.51
N ILE A 35 -3.41 7.32 0.29
CA ILE A 35 -4.00 6.79 -0.94
C ILE A 35 -3.34 5.49 -1.38
N ARG A 36 -4.15 4.44 -1.47
CA ARG A 36 -3.71 3.09 -1.80
C ARG A 36 -3.66 2.87 -3.32
N THR A 37 -2.61 2.23 -3.80
CA THR A 37 -2.52 1.73 -5.19
C THR A 37 -2.09 0.27 -5.23
N ASP A 38 -2.81 -0.53 -6.02
CA ASP A 38 -2.72 -2.00 -6.01
C ASP A 38 -1.90 -2.56 -7.19
N THR A 39 -1.04 -1.74 -7.80
CA THR A 39 -0.15 -2.14 -8.89
C THR A 39 0.70 -3.38 -8.56
N TYR A 40 1.26 -3.43 -7.34
CA TYR A 40 2.05 -4.56 -6.85
C TYR A 40 1.18 -5.72 -6.36
N VAL A 41 -0.01 -5.45 -5.81
CA VAL A 41 -0.97 -6.48 -5.37
C VAL A 41 -1.50 -7.28 -6.57
N LEU A 42 -1.82 -6.59 -7.66
CA LEU A 42 -2.33 -7.20 -8.89
C LEU A 42 -1.22 -7.64 -9.85
N ASN A 43 0.04 -7.41 -9.48
CA ASN A 43 1.23 -7.76 -10.28
C ASN A 43 1.10 -7.33 -11.75
N VAL A 44 0.70 -6.07 -11.97
CA VAL A 44 0.49 -5.56 -13.33
C VAL A 44 1.83 -5.45 -14.09
N PRO A 45 1.81 -5.54 -15.44
CA PRO A 45 2.99 -5.25 -16.24
C PRO A 45 3.51 -3.83 -15.96
N ASN A 46 4.83 -3.65 -15.92
CA ASN A 46 5.48 -2.35 -15.66
C ASN A 46 4.96 -1.66 -14.38
N LYS A 47 4.72 -2.45 -13.32
CA LYS A 47 4.17 -1.98 -12.03
C LYS A 47 4.82 -0.72 -11.47
N LEU A 48 6.14 -0.55 -11.60
CA LEU A 48 6.84 0.66 -11.12
C LEU A 48 6.40 1.90 -11.90
N ASP A 49 6.35 1.83 -13.24
CA ASP A 49 5.91 2.95 -14.09
C ASP A 49 4.44 3.29 -13.88
N GLU A 50 3.58 2.28 -13.77
CA GLU A 50 2.16 2.50 -13.49
C GLU A 50 1.95 3.11 -12.10
N THR A 51 2.75 2.71 -11.12
CA THR A 51 2.72 3.29 -9.77
C THR A 51 3.11 4.76 -9.81
N GLN A 52 4.17 5.12 -10.54
CA GLN A 52 4.59 6.52 -10.70
C GLN A 52 3.48 7.39 -11.29
N LYS A 53 2.88 6.96 -12.40
CA LYS A 53 1.78 7.69 -13.06
C LYS A 53 0.62 7.94 -12.09
N ARG A 54 0.28 6.93 -11.28
CA ARG A 54 -0.78 7.06 -10.27
C ARG A 54 -0.40 8.01 -9.14
N ILE A 55 0.83 7.93 -8.63
CA ILE A 55 1.30 8.85 -7.59
C ILE A 55 1.27 10.30 -8.09
N GLU A 56 1.70 10.56 -9.32
CA GLU A 56 1.64 11.89 -9.93
C GLU A 56 0.21 12.43 -9.96
N LEU A 57 -0.75 11.62 -10.44
CA LEU A 57 -2.17 11.97 -10.45
C LEU A 57 -2.73 12.22 -9.04
N TYR A 58 -2.40 11.34 -8.07
CA TYR A 58 -2.97 11.40 -6.73
C TYR A 58 -2.36 12.53 -5.90
N THR A 59 -1.10 12.88 -6.15
CA THR A 59 -0.45 14.04 -5.55
C THR A 59 -1.19 15.32 -5.93
N ILE A 60 -1.49 15.49 -7.22
CA ILE A 60 -2.25 16.65 -7.73
C ILE A 60 -3.67 16.68 -7.14
N ALA A 61 -4.31 15.51 -6.98
CA ALA A 61 -5.65 15.40 -6.39
C ALA A 61 -5.69 15.60 -4.87
N GLY A 62 -4.54 15.79 -4.20
CA GLY A 62 -4.47 16.14 -2.77
C GLY A 62 -4.23 14.95 -1.83
N ALA A 63 -3.55 13.90 -2.30
CA ALA A 63 -3.04 12.84 -1.44
C ALA A 63 -2.00 13.40 -0.44
N ASP A 64 -2.14 13.03 0.83
CA ASP A 64 -1.17 13.37 1.88
C ASP A 64 -0.10 12.28 2.05
N GLY A 65 -0.36 11.07 1.53
CA GLY A 65 0.59 9.96 1.50
C GLY A 65 0.16 8.87 0.54
N ILE A 66 1.11 8.02 0.15
CA ILE A 66 0.87 6.92 -0.80
C ILE A 66 1.12 5.60 -0.09
N PHE A 67 0.19 4.66 -0.25
CA PHE A 67 0.30 3.31 0.26
C PHE A 67 0.36 2.28 -0.86
N ILE A 68 1.47 1.54 -0.90
CA ILE A 68 1.78 0.56 -1.95
C ILE A 68 1.94 -0.81 -1.30
N PRO A 69 0.83 -1.56 -1.08
CA PRO A 69 0.90 -2.92 -0.57
C PRO A 69 1.70 -3.83 -1.51
N CYS A 70 2.42 -4.82 -0.94
CA CYS A 70 3.30 -5.76 -1.65
C CYS A 70 4.53 -5.16 -2.34
N LEU A 71 4.82 -3.86 -2.17
CA LEU A 71 6.09 -3.27 -2.57
C LEU A 71 7.20 -3.73 -1.62
N SER A 72 8.14 -4.53 -2.12
CA SER A 72 9.21 -5.16 -1.32
C SER A 72 10.62 -4.96 -1.86
N HIS A 73 10.78 -4.66 -3.16
CA HIS A 73 12.09 -4.48 -3.76
C HIS A 73 12.71 -3.15 -3.33
N GLU A 74 13.89 -3.21 -2.71
CA GLU A 74 14.59 -2.04 -2.17
C GLU A 74 14.85 -0.96 -3.22
N ALA A 75 15.20 -1.36 -4.45
CA ALA A 75 15.46 -0.43 -5.55
C ALA A 75 14.21 0.37 -5.93
N ASP A 76 13.05 -0.30 -6.05
CA ASP A 76 11.77 0.35 -6.35
C ASP A 76 11.35 1.28 -5.21
N ILE A 77 11.52 0.84 -3.95
CA ILE A 77 11.23 1.66 -2.76
C ILE A 77 12.08 2.92 -2.75
N LYS A 78 13.41 2.78 -2.89
CA LYS A 78 14.34 3.91 -2.86
C LYS A 78 14.02 4.90 -3.96
N PHE A 79 13.78 4.40 -5.17
CA PHE A 79 13.42 5.22 -6.32
C PHE A 79 12.14 6.04 -6.05
N LEU A 80 11.09 5.40 -5.53
CA LEU A 80 9.82 6.09 -5.25
C LEU A 80 9.95 7.12 -4.11
N VAL A 81 10.69 6.77 -3.05
CA VAL A 81 10.96 7.70 -1.93
C VAL A 81 11.77 8.90 -2.38
N ASP A 82 12.78 8.70 -3.25
CA ASP A 82 13.61 9.81 -3.75
C ASP A 82 12.85 10.71 -4.73
N LYS A 83 11.97 10.11 -5.56
CA LYS A 83 11.23 10.83 -6.60
C LYS A 83 10.08 11.69 -6.05
N PHE A 84 9.40 11.23 -5.00
CA PHE A 84 8.18 11.87 -4.52
C PHE A 84 8.33 12.45 -3.10
N GLN A 85 7.84 13.68 -2.92
CA GLN A 85 7.87 14.35 -1.61
C GLN A 85 6.84 13.81 -0.62
N LEU A 86 5.82 13.09 -1.12
CA LEU A 86 4.80 12.49 -0.27
C LEU A 86 5.37 11.28 0.50
N PRO A 87 4.95 11.06 1.76
CA PRO A 87 5.32 9.89 2.52
C PRO A 87 4.88 8.60 1.81
N ILE A 88 5.86 7.75 1.51
CA ILE A 88 5.64 6.41 0.97
C ILE A 88 5.44 5.42 2.13
N ASN A 89 4.32 4.71 2.09
CA ASN A 89 3.88 3.74 3.07
C ASN A 89 3.78 2.35 2.41
N ILE A 90 4.17 1.30 3.13
CA ILE A 90 4.16 -0.07 2.62
C ILE A 90 3.45 -1.03 3.59
N MET A 91 3.25 -2.27 3.14
CA MET A 91 2.66 -3.34 3.93
C MET A 91 3.71 -4.43 4.17
N ALA A 92 3.84 -4.89 5.41
CA ALA A 92 4.62 -6.05 5.76
C ALA A 92 4.04 -7.28 5.06
N MET A 93 4.90 -8.03 4.37
CA MET A 93 4.59 -9.37 3.87
C MET A 93 5.20 -10.41 4.82
N PRO A 94 4.73 -11.67 4.80
CA PRO A 94 5.27 -12.73 5.66
C PRO A 94 6.80 -12.89 5.59
N ASP A 95 7.38 -12.67 4.40
CA ASP A 95 8.83 -12.72 4.16
C ASP A 95 9.52 -11.35 4.30
N LEU A 96 8.76 -10.28 4.58
CA LEU A 96 9.24 -8.91 4.65
C LEU A 96 9.66 -8.58 6.10
N THR A 97 10.84 -9.06 6.49
CA THR A 97 11.29 -9.02 7.89
C THR A 97 12.17 -7.81 8.22
N ASN A 98 12.56 -7.00 7.24
CA ASN A 98 13.57 -5.95 7.45
C ASN A 98 12.99 -4.53 7.57
N PHE A 99 12.22 -4.28 8.63
CA PHE A 99 11.62 -2.98 8.90
C PHE A 99 12.66 -1.85 9.04
N GLU A 100 13.81 -2.13 9.66
CA GLU A 100 14.90 -1.16 9.79
C GLU A 100 15.44 -0.75 8.42
N LYS A 101 15.62 -1.69 7.50
CA LYS A 101 16.06 -1.38 6.14
C LYS A 101 15.08 -0.49 5.40
N PHE A 102 13.78 -0.76 5.47
CA PHE A 102 12.79 0.10 4.80
C PHE A 102 12.73 1.50 5.40
N LYS A 103 12.92 1.61 6.72
CA LYS A 103 13.04 2.91 7.40
C LYS A 103 14.28 3.68 6.93
N GLU A 104 15.43 3.01 6.78
CA GLU A 104 16.65 3.60 6.20
C GLU A 104 16.44 4.06 4.75
N LEU A 105 15.64 3.32 3.97
CA LEU A 105 15.26 3.71 2.61
C LEU A 105 14.26 4.89 2.57
N GLY A 106 13.77 5.34 3.72
CA GLY A 106 12.92 6.52 3.88
C GLY A 106 11.41 6.24 3.84
N VAL A 107 10.99 4.97 3.91
CA VAL A 107 9.59 4.60 4.13
C VAL A 107 9.07 5.22 5.43
N LYS A 108 7.89 5.84 5.37
CA LYS A 108 7.33 6.61 6.48
C LYS A 108 6.37 5.82 7.36
N ARG A 109 5.68 4.82 6.80
CA ARG A 109 4.79 3.95 7.57
C ARG A 109 4.83 2.53 7.01
N ILE A 110 4.87 1.57 7.93
CA ILE A 110 4.77 0.14 7.62
C ILE A 110 3.55 -0.41 8.35
N SER A 111 2.60 -0.93 7.58
CA SER A 111 1.38 -1.58 8.12
C SER A 111 1.53 -3.10 8.07
N MET A 112 0.84 -3.83 8.94
CA MET A 112 0.93 -5.31 8.95
C MET A 112 -0.17 -6.00 8.13
N GLY A 113 -1.15 -5.27 7.60
CA GLY A 113 -2.27 -5.88 6.88
C GLY A 113 -2.89 -7.03 7.69
N ASP A 114 -3.13 -8.15 7.01
CA ASP A 114 -3.54 -9.43 7.62
C ASP A 114 -2.36 -10.33 8.01
N CYS A 115 -1.10 -9.91 7.77
CA CYS A 115 0.10 -10.74 7.95
C CYS A 115 0.20 -11.33 9.35
N LEU A 116 -0.02 -10.54 10.41
CA LEU A 116 0.03 -11.02 11.79
C LEU A 116 -1.06 -12.07 12.07
N PHE A 117 -2.28 -11.80 11.61
CA PHE A 117 -3.41 -12.71 11.77
C PHE A 117 -3.17 -14.03 11.03
N SER A 118 -2.75 -13.95 9.76
CA SER A 118 -2.43 -15.11 8.92
C SER A 118 -1.30 -15.97 9.53
N ASN A 119 -0.26 -15.34 10.09
CA ASN A 119 0.80 -16.05 10.81
C ASN A 119 0.29 -16.72 12.09
N MET A 120 -0.49 -16.00 12.91
CA MET A 120 -1.11 -16.57 14.12
C MET A 120 -2.00 -17.77 13.78
N SER A 121 -2.84 -17.65 12.76
CA SER A 121 -3.71 -18.73 12.29
C SER A 121 -2.92 -19.93 11.78
N ALA A 122 -1.81 -19.71 11.05
CA ALA A 122 -0.95 -20.78 10.58
C ALA A 122 -0.28 -21.55 11.75
N ILE A 123 0.25 -20.83 12.74
CA ILE A 123 0.85 -21.43 13.94
C ILE A 123 -0.20 -22.23 14.73
N LEU A 124 -1.38 -21.67 14.92
CA LEU A 124 -2.47 -22.35 15.63
C LEU A 124 -2.89 -23.62 14.91
N LYS A 125 -3.06 -23.57 13.58
CA LYS A 125 -3.42 -24.73 12.76
C LYS A 125 -2.38 -25.85 12.85
N HIS A 126 -1.09 -25.50 12.80
CA HIS A 126 0.02 -26.45 12.97
C HIS A 126 0.07 -27.09 14.36
N LYS A 127 -0.23 -26.32 15.41
CA LYS A 127 -0.31 -26.87 16.77
C LYS A 127 -1.51 -27.78 16.95
N LEU A 128 -2.67 -27.42 16.40
CA LEU A 128 -3.88 -28.22 16.47
C LEU A 128 -3.74 -29.56 15.73
N SER A 129 -3.14 -29.57 14.54
CA SER A 129 -2.92 -30.83 13.80
C SER A 129 -2.09 -31.82 14.61
N LYS A 130 -1.01 -31.36 15.27
CA LYS A 130 -0.18 -32.21 16.15
C LYS A 130 -0.93 -32.78 17.36
N VAL A 131 -1.97 -32.09 17.85
CA VAL A 131 -2.78 -32.61 18.95
C VAL A 131 -3.80 -33.63 18.45
N MET A 132 -4.36 -33.42 17.25
CA MET A 132 -5.35 -34.32 16.64
C MET A 132 -4.74 -35.61 16.07
N ASP A 133 -3.47 -35.59 15.71
CA ASP A 133 -2.74 -36.75 15.17
C ASP A 133 -2.16 -37.67 16.28
N ASN A 134 -2.38 -37.35 17.56
CA ASN A 134 -2.06 -38.18 18.73
C ASN A 134 -3.33 -38.85 19.30
#